data_AF-A0A022PQG3-F1
#
_entry.id   AF-A0A022PQG3-F1
#
_cell.length_a   1.000
_cell.length_b   1.000
_cell.length_c   1.000
_cell.angle_alpha   90.00
_cell.angle_beta   90.00
_cell.angle_gamma   90.00
#
_symmetry.space_group_name_H-M   'P 1'
#
loop_
_entity.id
_entity.type
_entity.pdbx_description
1 polymer ?
#
loop_
_entity_poly.entity_id
_entity_poly.type
_entity_poly.pdbx_seq_one_letter_code
_entity_poly.pdbx_strand_id
1 'polypeptide(L)' 'MIDDYNMVGISDLFTEIKDLFGENSSQSEGILTVSLVGMAGIGKTTLAKKLFQDPSIFSCYTRHVFVTIGPKYRLADIL' A
#
# COMPACT_ATOMS: atom_id res chain seq x y z
N MET A 1 -0.75 -15.25 -15.77
CA MET A 1 -1.91 -14.62 -15.14
C MET A 1 -1.91 -15.06 -13.69
N ILE A 2 -1.56 -14.16 -12.78
CA ILE A 2 -1.61 -14.45 -11.33
C ILE A 2 -3.03 -14.11 -10.90
N ASP A 3 -3.70 -15.09 -10.31
CA ASP A 3 -5.05 -14.98 -9.78
C ASP A 3 -5.19 -13.73 -8.91
N ASP A 4 -6.17 -12.90 -9.30
CA ASP A 4 -6.70 -11.84 -8.47
C ASP A 4 -7.09 -12.44 -7.12
N TYR A 5 -6.32 -12.11 -6.08
CA TYR A 5 -6.74 -12.27 -4.69
C TYR A 5 -8.03 -11.47 -4.52
N ASN A 6 -9.18 -12.12 -4.75
CA ASN A 6 -10.50 -11.53 -4.59
C ASN A 6 -10.63 -11.13 -3.12
N MET A 7 -10.52 -9.84 -2.86
CA MET A 7 -10.56 -9.31 -1.50
C MET A 7 -12.03 -9.09 -1.18
N VAL A 8 -12.56 -9.89 -0.27
CA VAL A 8 -13.95 -9.82 0.17
C VAL A 8 -14.02 -9.18 1.55
N GLY A 9 -14.98 -8.27 1.75
CA GLY A 9 -15.26 -7.63 3.04
C GLY A 9 -14.36 -6.45 3.43
N ILE A 10 -13.36 -6.08 2.62
CA ILE A 10 -12.46 -4.93 2.87
C ILE A 10 -12.42 -3.98 1.65
N SER A 11 -13.31 -4.17 0.68
CA SER A 11 -13.31 -3.41 -0.59
C SER A 11 -13.48 -1.90 -0.40
N ASP A 12 -14.28 -1.50 0.59
CA ASP A 12 -14.53 -0.09 0.88
C ASP A 12 -13.26 0.59 1.40
N LEU A 13 -12.57 -0.03 2.36
CA LEU A 13 -11.29 0.45 2.88
C LEU A 13 -10.21 0.54 1.78
N PHE A 14 -10.19 -0.43 0.86
CA PHE A 14 -9.27 -0.36 -0.29
C PHE A 14 -9.55 0.85 -1.17
N THR A 15 -10.83 1.13 -1.44
CA THR A 15 -11.26 2.26 -2.25
C THR A 15 -10.93 3.58 -1.57
N GLU A 16 -11.23 3.71 -0.27
CA GLU A 16 -10.89 4.90 0.52
C GLU A 16 -9.39 5.21 0.48
N ILE A 17 -8.53 4.20 0.70
CA ILE A 17 -7.08 4.42 0.66
C ILE A 17 -6.62 4.78 -0.75
N LYS A 18 -7.20 4.15 -1.78
CA LYS A 18 -6.88 4.43 -3.18
C LYS A 18 -7.25 5.86 -3.56
N ASP A 19 -8.39 6.36 -3.11
CA ASP A 19 -8.84 7.72 -3.37
C ASP A 19 -7.89 8.76 -2.72
N LEU A 20 -7.33 8.47 -1.54
CA LEU A 20 -6.28 9.30 -0.95
C LEU A 20 -5.07 9.47 -1.88
N PHE A 21 -4.66 8.43 -2.61
CA PHE A 21 -3.56 8.55 -3.58
C PHE A 21 -3.94 9.40 -4.80
N GLY A 22 -5.21 9.39 -5.21
CA GLY A 22 -5.72 10.19 -6.33
C GLY A 22 -5.90 11.67 -6.02
N GLU A 23 -6.47 12.00 -4.86
CA GLU A 23 -6.78 13.39 -4.46
C GLU A 23 -5.52 14.22 -4.19
N ASN A 24 -4.46 13.60 -3.66
CA ASN A 24 -3.19 14.28 -3.35
C ASN A 24 -2.36 14.67 -4.59
N SER A 25 -2.75 14.25 -5.79
CA SER A 25 -2.05 14.58 -7.04
C SER A 25 -2.16 16.06 -7.45
N SER A 26 -3.10 16.82 -6.88
CA SER A 26 -3.45 18.15 -7.38
C SER A 26 -3.20 19.33 -6.42
N GLN A 27 -3.02 19.13 -5.11
CA GLN A 27 -3.07 20.27 -4.16
C GLN A 27 -2.13 20.27 -2.94
N SER A 28 -1.14 19.39 -2.79
CA SER A 28 -0.16 19.59 -1.70
C SER A 28 1.26 19.10 -2.04
N GLU A 29 2.25 19.95 -1.77
CA GLU A 29 3.69 19.62 -1.81
C GLU A 29 4.12 18.71 -0.64
N GLY A 30 3.23 17.84 -0.15
CA GLY A 30 3.39 17.05 1.07
C GLY A 30 3.62 15.55 0.83
N ILE A 31 4.24 14.89 1.81
CA ILE A 31 4.41 13.43 1.83
C ILE A 31 3.14 12.78 2.40
N LEU A 32 2.41 11.99 1.59
CA LEU A 32 1.29 11.17 2.07
C LEU A 32 1.82 9.94 2.80
N THR A 33 1.39 9.74 4.05
CA THR A 33 1.71 8.56 4.86
C THR A 33 0.42 7.87 5.32
N VAL A 34 0.30 6.57 5.05
CA VAL A 34 -0.85 5.74 5.48
C VAL A 34 -0.35 4.62 6.37
N SER A 35 -0.99 4.44 7.54
CA SER A 35 -0.65 3.37 8.49
C SER A 35 -1.79 2.35 8.60
N LEU A 36 -1.48 1.07 8.40
CA LEU A 36 -2.43 -0.04 8.58
C LEU A 36 -2.18 -0.69 9.95
N VAL A 37 -3.16 -0.60 10.85
CA VAL A 37 -3.06 -1.13 12.22
C VAL A 37 -4.18 -2.13 12.49
N GLY A 38 -3.89 -3.19 13.26
CA GLY A 38 -4.85 -4.24 13.57
C GLY A 38 -4.19 -5.53 14.01
N MET A 39 -4.98 -6.52 14.40
CA MET A 39 -4.50 -7.81 14.91
C MET A 39 -3.64 -8.59 13.89
N ALA A 40 -2.80 -9.50 14.38
CA ALA A 40 -2.07 -10.43 13.53
C ALA A 40 -3.07 -11.26 12.69
N GLY A 41 -2.71 -11.57 11.43
CA GLY A 41 -3.55 -12.37 10.54
C GLY A 41 -4.76 -11.64 9.90
N ILE A 42 -5.08 -10.41 10.30
CA ILE A 42 -6.26 -9.68 9.78
C ILE A 42 -6.17 -9.24 8.31
N GLY A 43 -5.01 -9.45 7.65
CA GLY A 43 -4.85 -9.14 6.22
C GLY A 43 -4.21 -7.78 5.89
N LYS A 44 -3.61 -7.07 6.86
CA LYS A 44 -2.93 -5.77 6.62
C LYS A 44 -1.91 -5.80 5.47
N THR A 45 -1.00 -6.78 5.48
CA THR A 45 0.01 -6.95 4.43
C THR A 45 -0.62 -7.32 3.10
N THR A 46 -1.74 -8.05 3.11
CA THR A 46 -2.52 -8.38 1.90
C THR A 46 -3.09 -7.11 1.26
N LEU A 47 -3.70 -6.23 2.07
CA LEU A 47 -4.23 -4.95 1.60
C LEU A 47 -3.11 -4.06 1.04
N ALA A 48 -1.98 -3.92 1.74
CA ALA A 48 -0.84 -3.14 1.28
C ALA A 48 -0.26 -3.65 -0.04
N LYS A 49 -0.13 -4.98 -0.20
CA LYS A 49 0.34 -5.59 -1.46
C LYS A 49 -0.62 -5.33 -2.61
N LYS A 50 -1.93 -5.40 -2.36
CA LYS A 50 -2.94 -5.15 -3.40
C LYS A 50 -2.93 -3.70 -3.87
N LEU A 51 -2.81 -2.74 -2.95
CA LEU A 51 -2.63 -1.32 -3.29
C LEU A 51 -1.35 -1.09 -4.08
N PHE A 52 -0.23 -1.70 -3.66
CA PHE A 52 1.05 -1.59 -4.35
C PHE A 52 1.00 -2.11 -5.80
N GLN A 53 0.18 -3.13 -6.06
CA GLN A 53 0.00 -3.75 -7.37
C GLN A 53 -1.13 -3.11 -8.20
N ASP A 54 -1.93 -2.21 -7.61
CA ASP A 54 -3.05 -1.58 -8.31
C ASP A 54 -2.50 -0.68 -9.43
N PRO A 55 -2.91 -0.90 -10.70
CA PRO A 55 -2.37 -0.15 -11.84
C PRO A 55 -2.57 1.36 -11.76
N SER A 56 -3.64 1.83 -11.10
CA SER A 56 -3.94 3.26 -10.98
C SER A 56 -3.11 3.96 -9.90
N ILE A 57 -2.55 3.21 -8.95
CA ILE A 57 -1.55 3.72 -8.01
C ILE A 57 -0.17 3.62 -8.64
N PHE A 58 0.13 2.45 -9.24
CA PHE A 58 1.41 2.18 -9.87
C PHE A 58 1.72 3.11 -11.06
N SER A 59 0.72 3.60 -11.78
CA SER A 59 0.97 4.55 -12.88
C SER A 59 1.32 5.96 -12.41
N CYS A 60 1.02 6.31 -11.15
CA CYS A 60 1.21 7.66 -10.62
C CYS A 60 2.65 7.94 -10.16
N TYR A 61 3.49 6.92 -9.96
CA TYR A 61 4.88 7.10 -9.52
C TYR A 61 5.89 6.41 -10.44
N THR A 62 7.04 7.04 -10.66
CA THR A 62 8.10 6.43 -11.48
C THR A 62 8.80 5.27 -10.76
N ARG A 63 8.78 5.28 -9.42
CA ARG A 63 9.49 4.30 -8.59
C ARG A 63 8.60 3.80 -7.48
N HIS A 64 8.65 2.49 -7.25
CA HIS A 64 7.89 1.80 -6.23
C HIS A 64 8.78 0.73 -5.60
N VAL A 65 8.71 0.61 -4.28
CA VAL A 65 9.41 -0.44 -3.55
C VAL A 65 8.49 -1.02 -2.48
N PHE A 66 8.47 -2.34 -2.35
CA PHE A 66 7.79 -3.04 -1.26
C PHE A 66 8.85 -3.76 -0.43
N VAL A 67 9.06 -3.29 0.80
CA VAL A 67 10.10 -3.82 1.69
C VAL A 67 9.46 -4.51 2.89
N THR A 68 9.95 -5.69 3.25
CA THR A 68 9.52 -6.40 4.47
C THR A 68 10.57 -6.21 5.56
N ILE A 69 10.21 -5.49 6.61
CA ILE A 69 11.10 -5.23 7.76
C ILE A 69 10.72 -6.15 8.91
N GLY A 70 11.62 -7.06 9.26
CA GLY A 70 11.46 -7.92 10.43
C GLY A 70 11.98 -7.27 11.73
N PRO A 71 11.71 -7.86 12.90
CA PRO A 71 12.18 -7.32 14.18
C PRO A 71 13.71 -7.19 14.30
N LYS A 72 14.43 -8.02 13.55
CA LYS A 72 15.90 -8.02 13.48
C LYS A 72 16.34 -7.41 12.15
N TYR A 73 16.12 -6.11 11.96
CA TYR A 73 16.61 -5.38 10.79
C TYR A 73 17.85 -4.56 11.14
N ARG A 74 18.70 -4.32 10.13
CA ARG A 74 19.76 -3.30 10.21
C ARG A 74 19.46 -2.24 9.16
N LEU A 75 19.64 -0.96 9.50
CA LEU A 75 19.36 0.14 8.57
C LEU A 75 20.22 0.05 7.29
N ALA A 76 21.45 -0.43 7.41
CA ALA A 76 22.35 -0.64 6.27
C ALA A 76 21.86 -1.71 5.28
N ASP A 77 20.88 -2.55 5.65
CA ASP A 77 20.29 -3.55 4.74
C ASP A 77 19.07 -3.01 3.98
N ILE A 78 18.65 -1.77 4.27
CA ILE A 78 17.43 -1.14 3.74
C ILE A 78 17.75 0.09 2.88
N LEU A 79 18.81 0.83 3.25
CA LEU A 79 19.30 2.04 2.59
C LEU A 79 20.25 1.71 1.44
#